data_AF-A0AAI9KPQ5-F1
#
_entry.id   AF-A0AAI9KPQ5-F1
#
_cell.length_a   1.000
_cell.length_b   1.000
_cell.length_c   1.000
_cell.angle_alpha   90.00
_cell.angle_beta   90.00
_cell.angle_gamma   90.00
#
_symmetry.space_group_name_H-M   'P 1'
#
loop_
_entity.id
_entity.type
_entity.pdbx_description
1 polymer ?
#
loop_
_entity_poly.entity_id
_entity_poly.type
_entity_poly.pdbx_seq_one_letter_code
_entity_poly.pdbx_strand_id
1 'polypeptide(L)'
;MIPVLMIGLLAGCSLLPSTSLTEPSQEAIARRMEFANKEMQVRLQYSDWLLASHPQQRMQERQRLAGATDLESRVSLAMVNTHPSESVASRRAGLDQLKALLPELGLDAQAFLRSWIALGEELLVRDSRRDDQSQEVKRLRQQIEQLSAIDEQLNQRKLNGGGQP
;
A
#
# COMPACT_ATOMS: atom_id res chain seq x y z
N MET A 1 -12.56 63.43 0.52
CA MET A 1 -13.45 62.34 0.93
C MET A 1 -13.66 61.42 -0.26
N ILE A 2 -13.40 60.14 -0.09
CA ILE A 2 -13.43 59.10 -1.12
C ILE A 2 -14.87 58.60 -1.27
N PRO A 3 -15.38 58.39 -2.50
CA PRO A 3 -16.34 57.34 -2.76
C PRO A 3 -15.64 56.20 -3.48
N VAL A 4 -15.66 55.05 -2.83
CA VAL A 4 -15.19 53.75 -3.30
C VAL A 4 -16.08 53.32 -4.46
N LEU A 5 -15.51 53.21 -5.65
CA LEU A 5 -16.15 52.64 -6.82
C LEU A 5 -15.76 51.15 -6.89
N MET A 6 -16.58 50.28 -6.29
CA MET A 6 -16.54 48.83 -6.53
C MET A 6 -17.09 48.56 -7.93
N ILE A 7 -16.23 48.65 -8.94
CA ILE A 7 -16.53 48.11 -10.28
C ILE A 7 -16.17 46.63 -10.27
N GLY A 8 -17.19 45.81 -10.48
CA GLY A 8 -17.12 44.35 -10.48
C GLY A 8 -16.13 43.81 -11.51
N LEU A 9 -15.18 43.01 -11.02
CA LEU A 9 -14.35 42.11 -11.80
C LEU A 9 -15.10 40.79 -12.04
N LEU A 10 -16.02 40.77 -13.00
CA LEU A 10 -16.59 39.53 -13.55
C LEU A 10 -16.72 39.64 -15.08
N ALA A 11 -15.62 39.97 -15.75
CA ALA A 11 -15.50 39.85 -17.20
C ALA A 11 -14.12 39.25 -17.52
N GLY A 12 -14.06 37.93 -17.47
CA GLY A 12 -12.83 37.17 -17.72
C GLY A 12 -13.07 35.74 -18.22
N CYS A 13 -14.25 35.44 -18.79
CA CYS A 13 -14.37 34.30 -19.70
C CYS A 13 -13.95 34.77 -21.09
N SER A 14 -12.65 35.02 -21.26
CA SER A 14 -12.07 35.12 -22.59
C SER A 14 -12.28 33.77 -23.25
N LEU A 15 -13.29 33.70 -24.13
CA LEU A 15 -13.45 32.63 -25.11
C LEU A 15 -12.11 32.45 -25.81
N LEU A 16 -11.35 31.45 -25.39
CA LEU A 16 -10.27 30.90 -26.19
C LEU A 16 -10.89 30.55 -27.55
N PRO A 17 -10.21 30.88 -28.67
CA PRO A 17 -10.68 30.47 -29.97
C PRO A 17 -10.85 28.95 -29.91
N SER A 18 -12.08 28.51 -30.15
CA SER A 18 -12.44 27.12 -30.30
C SER A 18 -11.65 26.56 -31.46
N THR A 19 -10.45 26.07 -31.17
CA THR A 19 -9.81 25.04 -31.98
C THR A 19 -10.86 23.95 -32.11
N SER A 20 -11.34 23.76 -33.34
CA SER A 20 -12.19 22.64 -33.68
C SER A 20 -11.45 21.38 -33.22
N LEU A 21 -11.83 20.87 -32.06
CA LEU A 21 -11.47 19.55 -31.58
C LEU A 21 -12.11 18.62 -32.59
N THR A 22 -11.37 18.25 -33.64
CA THR A 22 -11.76 17.17 -34.53
C THR A 22 -12.01 15.97 -33.61
N GLU A 23 -13.28 15.56 -33.49
CA GLU A 23 -13.62 14.40 -32.69
C GLU A 23 -12.77 13.23 -33.20
N PRO A 24 -12.05 12.52 -32.31
CA PRO A 24 -11.23 11.40 -32.73
C PRO A 24 -12.13 10.38 -33.44
N SER A 25 -11.69 9.89 -34.60
CA SER A 25 -12.45 8.88 -35.33
C SER A 25 -12.69 7.65 -34.45
N GLN A 26 -13.80 6.94 -34.69
CA GLN A 26 -14.10 5.71 -33.93
C GLN A 26 -12.96 4.69 -33.99
N GLU A 27 -12.26 4.60 -35.12
CA GLU A 27 -11.07 3.76 -35.27
C GLU A 27 -9.91 4.19 -34.36
N ALA A 28 -9.68 5.51 -34.21
CA ALA A 28 -8.64 6.03 -33.32
C ALA A 28 -8.97 5.76 -31.85
N ILE A 29 -10.25 5.85 -31.47
CA ILE A 29 -10.73 5.50 -30.12
C ILE A 29 -10.53 4.00 -29.86
N ALA A 30 -10.95 3.14 -30.80
CA ALA A 30 -10.83 1.69 -30.68
C ALA A 30 -9.36 1.26 -30.50
N ARG A 31 -8.43 1.82 -31.28
CA ARG A 31 -6.99 1.52 -31.14
C ARG A 31 -6.42 1.95 -29.79
N ARG A 32 -6.83 3.11 -29.26
CA ARG A 32 -6.41 3.57 -27.93
C ARG A 32 -6.91 2.64 -26.83
N MET A 33 -8.17 2.21 -26.93
CA MET A 33 -8.76 1.26 -25.99
C MET A 33 -8.07 -0.12 -26.04
N GLU A 34 -7.76 -0.61 -27.25
CA GLU A 34 -7.02 -1.86 -27.41
C GLU A 34 -5.62 -1.78 -26.80
N PHE A 35 -4.92 -0.66 -27.01
CA PHE A 35 -3.61 -0.42 -26.40
C PHE A 35 -3.69 -0.41 -24.86
N ALA A 36 -4.62 0.36 -24.30
CA ALA A 36 -4.84 0.44 -22.85
C ALA A 36 -5.17 -0.94 -22.25
N ASN A 37 -6.01 -1.73 -22.93
CA ASN A 37 -6.35 -3.09 -22.50
C ASN A 37 -5.12 -4.01 -22.48
N LYS A 38 -4.25 -3.94 -23.50
CA LYS A 38 -3.01 -4.73 -23.54
C LYS A 38 -2.06 -4.33 -22.42
N GLU A 39 -1.89 -3.04 -22.19
CA GLU A 39 -1.05 -2.52 -21.11
C GLU A 39 -1.55 -3.00 -19.73
N MET A 40 -2.87 -2.89 -19.50
CA MET A 40 -3.50 -3.39 -18.28
C MET A 40 -3.30 -4.90 -18.11
N GLN A 41 -3.44 -5.68 -19.19
CA GLN A 41 -3.23 -7.12 -19.15
C GLN A 41 -1.79 -7.48 -18.73
N VAL A 42 -0.79 -6.77 -19.26
CA VAL A 42 0.62 -6.97 -18.88
C VAL A 42 0.83 -6.67 -17.39
N ARG A 43 0.25 -5.57 -16.89
CA ARG A 43 0.34 -5.21 -15.46
C ARG A 43 -0.30 -6.26 -14.56
N LEU A 44 -1.48 -6.76 -14.94
CA LEU A 44 -2.17 -7.81 -14.20
C LEU A 44 -1.35 -9.11 -14.18
N GLN A 45 -0.79 -9.51 -15.32
CA GLN A 45 0.09 -10.69 -15.39
C GLN A 45 1.34 -10.53 -14.52
N TYR A 46 1.97 -9.36 -14.53
CA TYR A 46 3.10 -9.08 -13.64
C TYR A 46 2.70 -9.14 -12.17
N SER A 47 1.54 -8.58 -11.82
CA SER A 47 1.03 -8.58 -10.46
C SER A 47 0.73 -9.99 -9.94
N ASP A 48 0.16 -10.84 -10.79
CA ASP A 48 -0.15 -12.24 -10.47
C ASP A 48 1.13 -13.05 -10.24
N TRP A 49 2.10 -12.93 -11.17
CA TRP A 49 3.42 -13.51 -11.00
C TRP A 49 4.10 -13.03 -9.71
N LEU A 50 4.04 -11.73 -9.43
CA LEU A 50 4.69 -11.15 -8.26
C LEU A 50 4.08 -11.68 -6.96
N LEU A 51 2.75 -11.78 -6.87
CA LEU A 51 2.07 -12.32 -5.68
C LEU A 51 2.35 -13.83 -5.49
N ALA A 52 2.58 -14.57 -6.57
CA ALA A 52 2.96 -15.98 -6.53
C ALA A 52 4.47 -16.22 -6.35
N SER A 53 5.28 -15.16 -6.38
CA SER A 53 6.74 -15.28 -6.44
C SER A 53 7.38 -15.74 -5.13
N HIS A 54 8.53 -16.40 -5.27
CA HIS A 54 9.39 -16.78 -4.15
C HIS A 54 10.41 -15.66 -3.84
N PRO A 55 10.97 -15.61 -2.61
CA PRO A 55 11.96 -14.60 -2.24
C PRO A 55 13.17 -14.51 -3.18
N GLN A 56 13.66 -15.64 -3.70
CA GLN A 56 14.78 -15.67 -4.65
C GLN A 56 14.41 -15.03 -5.99
N GLN A 57 13.20 -15.28 -6.51
CA GLN A 57 12.72 -14.68 -7.76
C GLN A 57 12.59 -13.16 -7.63
N ARG A 58 12.08 -12.67 -6.49
CA ARG A 58 12.03 -11.22 -6.22
C ARG A 58 13.41 -10.59 -6.04
N MET A 59 14.37 -11.31 -5.48
CA MET A 59 15.74 -10.82 -5.40
C MET A 59 16.35 -10.65 -6.80
N GLN A 60 16.18 -11.65 -7.67
CA GLN A 60 16.63 -11.57 -9.07
C GLN A 60 15.93 -10.42 -9.80
N GLU A 61 14.63 -10.24 -9.59
CA GLU A 61 13.89 -9.16 -10.20
C GLU A 61 14.35 -7.78 -9.72
N ARG A 62 14.64 -7.63 -8.42
CA ARG A 62 15.27 -6.42 -7.89
C ARG A 62 16.62 -6.13 -8.52
N GLN A 63 17.44 -7.17 -8.75
CA GLN A 63 18.73 -7.02 -9.43
C GLN A 63 18.57 -6.61 -10.89
N ARG A 64 17.61 -7.22 -11.60
CA ARG A 64 17.29 -6.89 -12.99
C ARG A 64 16.82 -5.44 -13.13
N LEU A 65 16.03 -4.97 -12.18
CA LEU A 65 15.46 -3.61 -12.14
C LEU A 65 16.43 -2.58 -11.53
N ALA A 66 17.55 -3.02 -10.96
CA ALA A 66 18.50 -2.13 -10.30
C ALA A 66 19.10 -1.15 -11.31
N GLY A 67 18.98 0.15 -11.03
CA GLY A 67 19.52 1.20 -11.89
C GLY A 67 18.70 1.49 -13.15
N ALA A 68 17.55 0.83 -13.34
CA ALA A 68 16.63 1.18 -14.41
C ALA A 68 16.05 2.58 -14.19
N THR A 69 16.02 3.40 -15.25
CA THR A 69 15.57 4.80 -15.20
C THR A 69 14.16 4.99 -15.74
N ASP A 70 13.63 4.00 -16.48
CA ASP A 70 12.30 4.07 -17.03
C ASP A 70 11.22 3.92 -15.94
N LEU A 71 10.08 4.57 -16.18
CA LEU A 71 8.99 4.65 -15.20
C LEU A 71 8.43 3.26 -14.86
N GLU A 72 8.28 2.38 -15.84
CA GLU A 72 7.71 1.04 -15.63
C GLU A 72 8.60 0.16 -14.75
N SER A 73 9.91 0.22 -14.96
CA SER A 73 10.87 -0.48 -14.11
C SER A 73 10.90 0.09 -12.69
N ARG A 74 10.82 1.42 -12.52
CA ARG A 74 10.72 2.07 -11.20
C ARG A 74 9.44 1.63 -10.46
N VAL A 75 8.31 1.57 -11.16
CA VAL A 75 7.03 1.08 -10.62
C VAL A 75 7.14 -0.39 -10.25
N SER A 76 7.66 -1.23 -11.14
CA SER A 76 7.84 -2.67 -10.92
C SER A 76 8.73 -2.93 -9.69
N LEU A 77 9.82 -2.19 -9.55
CA LEU A 77 10.74 -2.30 -8.41
C LEU A 77 10.03 -1.93 -7.10
N ALA A 78 9.27 -0.83 -7.11
CA ALA A 78 8.50 -0.42 -5.95
C ALA A 78 7.42 -1.47 -5.60
N MET A 79 6.72 -2.04 -6.59
CA MET A 79 5.77 -3.15 -6.38
C MET A 79 6.45 -4.36 -5.74
N VAL A 80 7.64 -4.77 -6.20
CA VAL A 80 8.40 -5.88 -5.59
C VAL A 80 8.65 -5.62 -4.11
N ASN A 81 9.01 -4.38 -3.74
CA ASN A 81 9.27 -4.01 -2.36
C ASN A 81 8.01 -3.99 -1.48
N THR A 82 6.80 -3.93 -2.07
CA THR A 82 5.51 -4.02 -1.37
C THR A 82 4.98 -5.44 -1.16
N HIS A 83 5.69 -6.46 -1.66
CA HIS A 83 5.21 -7.84 -1.58
C HIS A 83 4.97 -8.28 -0.10
N PRO A 84 3.89 -9.03 0.23
CA PRO A 84 3.47 -9.29 1.61
C PRO A 84 4.52 -9.97 2.50
N SER A 85 5.41 -10.76 1.91
CA SER A 85 6.48 -11.44 2.64
C SER A 85 7.75 -10.59 2.82
N GLU A 86 7.81 -9.38 2.29
CA GLU A 86 8.91 -8.45 2.54
C GLU A 86 8.74 -7.80 3.92
N SER A 87 9.84 -7.26 4.45
CA SER A 87 9.81 -6.58 5.75
C SER A 87 8.82 -5.42 5.76
N VAL A 88 8.23 -5.12 6.92
CA VAL A 88 7.30 -3.99 7.08
C VAL A 88 7.94 -2.67 6.62
N ALA A 89 9.23 -2.46 6.91
CA ALA A 89 9.97 -1.29 6.46
C ALA A 89 10.07 -1.22 4.93
N SER A 90 10.42 -2.33 4.28
CA SER A 90 10.49 -2.43 2.81
C SER A 90 9.13 -2.13 2.18
N ARG A 91 8.06 -2.72 2.73
CA ARG A 91 6.70 -2.52 2.22
C ARG A 91 6.25 -1.06 2.31
N ARG A 92 6.49 -0.40 3.45
CA ARG A 92 6.18 1.03 3.63
C ARG A 92 6.94 1.90 2.63
N ALA A 93 8.26 1.71 2.52
CA ALA A 93 9.08 2.45 1.56
C ALA A 93 8.62 2.23 0.11
N GLY A 94 8.27 0.99 -0.25
CA GLY A 94 7.72 0.66 -1.56
C GLY A 94 6.38 1.37 -1.83
N LEU A 95 5.47 1.39 -0.87
CA LEU A 95 4.18 2.09 -1.00
C LEU A 95 4.35 3.60 -1.15
N ASP A 96 5.24 4.21 -0.38
CA ASP A 96 5.55 5.64 -0.49
C ASP A 96 6.13 5.95 -1.87
N GLN A 97 7.01 5.08 -2.38
CA GLN A 97 7.55 5.22 -3.73
C GLN A 97 6.46 5.06 -4.80
N LEU A 98 5.55 4.10 -4.68
CA LEU A 98 4.42 3.94 -5.61
C LEU A 98 3.50 5.18 -5.62
N LYS A 99 3.21 5.77 -4.45
CA LYS A 99 2.43 7.00 -4.36
C LYS A 99 3.11 8.17 -5.04
N ALA A 100 4.43 8.28 -4.90
CA ALA A 100 5.22 9.34 -5.56
C ALA A 100 5.26 9.18 -7.09
N LEU A 101 5.26 7.94 -7.60
CA LEU A 101 5.26 7.62 -9.03
C LEU A 101 3.89 7.78 -9.68
N LEU A 102 2.81 7.74 -8.89
CA LEU A 102 1.43 7.73 -9.37
C LEU A 102 1.09 8.89 -10.34
N PRO A 103 1.50 10.15 -10.09
CA PRO A 103 1.24 11.26 -11.00
C PRO A 103 1.97 11.17 -12.35
N GLU A 104 3.05 10.38 -12.44
CA GLU A 104 3.83 10.21 -13.68
C GLU A 104 3.13 9.24 -14.66
N LEU A 105 2.12 8.49 -14.21
CA LEU A 105 1.46 7.43 -14.99
C LEU A 105 0.21 7.90 -15.73
N GLY A 106 -0.15 7.18 -16.80
CA GLY A 106 -1.45 7.30 -17.47
C GLY A 106 -2.61 6.89 -16.55
N LEU A 107 -3.83 7.36 -16.86
CA LEU A 107 -5.01 7.20 -16.00
C LEU A 107 -5.33 5.74 -15.67
N ASP A 108 -5.21 4.83 -16.64
CA ASP A 108 -5.50 3.41 -16.43
C ASP A 108 -4.46 2.75 -15.51
N ALA A 109 -3.18 3.06 -15.72
CA ALA A 109 -2.10 2.61 -14.85
C ALA A 109 -2.22 3.19 -13.43
N GLN A 110 -2.68 4.43 -13.29
CA GLN A 110 -3.00 5.02 -11.99
C GLN A 110 -4.12 4.26 -11.28
N ALA A 111 -5.20 3.90 -11.99
CA ALA A 111 -6.31 3.16 -11.41
C ALA A 111 -5.86 1.78 -10.89
N PHE A 112 -5.03 1.09 -11.65
CA PHE A 112 -4.39 -0.15 -11.22
C PHE A 112 -3.53 0.07 -9.96
N LEU A 113 -2.59 1.01 -9.99
CA LEU A 113 -1.69 1.23 -8.84
C LEU A 113 -2.42 1.71 -7.59
N ARG A 114 -3.49 2.49 -7.71
CA ARG A 114 -4.32 2.87 -6.55
C ARG A 114 -4.89 1.63 -5.86
N SER A 115 -5.39 0.67 -6.64
CA SER A 115 -5.89 -0.61 -6.11
C SER A 115 -4.78 -1.42 -5.45
N TRP A 116 -3.60 -1.48 -6.07
CA TRP A 116 -2.42 -2.15 -5.49
C TRP A 116 -1.95 -1.52 -4.18
N ILE A 117 -1.87 -0.18 -4.13
CA ILE A 117 -1.49 0.57 -2.93
C ILE A 117 -2.49 0.33 -1.81
N ALA A 118 -3.79 0.42 -2.09
CA ALA A 118 -4.84 0.17 -1.11
C ALA A 118 -4.72 -1.24 -0.50
N LEU A 119 -4.52 -2.27 -1.33
CA LEU A 119 -4.28 -3.63 -0.86
C LEU A 119 -3.04 -3.71 0.05
N GLY A 120 -1.93 -3.09 -0.36
CA GLY A 120 -0.70 -3.08 0.44
C GLY A 120 -0.88 -2.40 1.81
N GLU A 121 -1.62 -1.30 1.86
CA GLU A 121 -1.95 -0.59 3.11
C GLU A 121 -2.84 -1.43 4.02
N GLU A 122 -3.87 -2.08 3.49
CA GLU A 122 -4.74 -2.97 4.25
C GLU A 122 -3.96 -4.14 4.87
N LEU A 123 -3.05 -4.74 4.10
CA LEU A 123 -2.20 -5.82 4.61
C LEU A 123 -1.27 -5.35 5.73
N LEU A 124 -0.72 -4.13 5.64
CA LEU A 124 0.10 -3.55 6.71
C LEU A 124 -0.72 -3.33 8.00
N VAL A 125 -1.95 -2.82 7.87
CA VAL A 125 -2.85 -2.63 9.02
C VAL A 125 -3.24 -3.98 9.64
N ARG A 126 -3.45 -5.01 8.82
CA ARG A 126 -3.76 -6.36 9.31
C ARG A 126 -2.60 -6.94 10.10
N ASP A 127 -1.38 -6.80 9.60
CA ASP A 127 -0.18 -7.33 10.25
C ASP A 127 0.08 -6.63 11.59
N SER A 128 -0.08 -5.30 11.66
CA SER A 128 0.08 -4.58 12.93
C SER A 128 -0.91 -5.05 14.00
N ARG A 129 -2.19 -5.26 13.63
CA ARG A 129 -3.21 -5.78 14.55
C ARG A 129 -2.85 -7.17 15.07
N ARG A 130 -2.28 -8.04 14.22
CA ARG A 130 -1.84 -9.38 14.62
C ARG A 130 -0.66 -9.30 15.61
N ASP A 131 0.27 -8.38 15.40
CA ASP A 131 1.41 -8.20 16.30
C ASP A 131 0.95 -7.70 17.68
N ASP A 132 0.03 -6.74 17.73
CA ASP A 132 -0.56 -6.23 18.98
C ASP A 132 -1.27 -7.36 19.77
N GLN A 133 -2.10 -8.15 19.08
CA GLN A 133 -2.77 -9.32 19.67
C GLN A 133 -1.77 -10.35 20.19
N SER A 134 -0.67 -10.58 19.48
CA SER A 134 0.37 -11.53 19.89
C SER A 134 1.11 -11.08 21.14
N GLN A 135 1.33 -9.77 21.29
CA GLN A 135 1.92 -9.20 22.50
C GLN A 135 0.97 -9.29 23.70
N GLU A 136 -0.32 -9.02 23.50
CA GLU A 136 -1.33 -9.15 24.54
C GLU A 136 -1.44 -10.60 25.04
N VAL A 137 -1.48 -11.59 24.14
CA VAL A 137 -1.49 -13.01 24.52
C VAL A 137 -0.25 -13.38 25.33
N LYS A 138 0.94 -12.88 24.97
CA LYS A 138 2.16 -13.13 25.76
C LYS A 138 2.06 -12.52 27.15
N ARG A 139 1.56 -11.29 27.26
CA ARG A 139 1.36 -10.62 28.56
C ARG A 139 0.37 -11.38 29.43
N LEU A 140 -0.77 -11.79 28.88
CA LEU A 140 -1.78 -12.56 29.61
C LEU A 140 -1.23 -13.91 30.08
N ARG A 141 -0.44 -14.60 29.26
CA ARG A 141 0.23 -15.86 29.66
C ARG A 141 1.17 -15.64 30.85
N GLN A 142 1.97 -14.59 30.84
CA GLN A 142 2.85 -14.26 31.96
C GLN A 142 2.06 -13.94 33.23
N GLN A 143 0.93 -13.23 33.11
CA GLN A 143 0.06 -12.93 34.26
C GLN A 143 -0.57 -14.20 34.83
N ILE A 144 -1.04 -15.13 33.98
CA ILE A 144 -1.58 -16.42 34.42
C ILE A 144 -0.50 -17.24 35.14
N GLU A 145 0.72 -17.30 34.60
CA GLU A 145 1.83 -18.02 35.21
C GLU A 145 2.18 -17.46 36.59
N GLN A 146 2.19 -16.13 36.75
CA GLN A 146 2.37 -15.48 38.05
C GLN A 146 1.24 -15.81 39.04
N LEU A 147 -0.01 -15.78 38.60
CA LEU A 147 -1.16 -16.11 39.45
C LEU A 147 -1.12 -17.57 39.89
N SER A 148 -0.78 -18.50 39.00
CA SER A 148 -0.61 -19.92 39.33
C SER A 148 0.50 -20.13 40.35
N ALA A 149 1.64 -19.45 40.21
CA ALA A 149 2.73 -19.52 41.19
C ALA A 149 2.30 -18.99 42.57
N ILE A 150 1.51 -17.92 42.62
CA ILE A 150 0.95 -17.38 43.87
C ILE A 150 0.00 -18.39 44.52
N ASP A 151 -0.90 -19.01 43.74
CA ASP A 151 -1.84 -20.01 44.24
C ASP A 151 -1.11 -21.24 44.79
N GLU A 152 -0.08 -21.70 44.09
CA GLU A 152 0.76 -22.81 44.55
C GLU A 152 1.49 -22.49 45.86
N GLN A 153 2.06 -21.30 45.99
CA GLN A 153 2.66 -20.83 47.24
C GLN A 153 1.64 -20.68 48.38
N LEU A 154 0.41 -20.28 48.08
CA LEU A 154 -0.67 -20.20 49.07
C LEU A 154 -1.09 -21.60 49.54
N ASN A 155 -1.23 -22.56 48.62
CA ASN A 155 -1.56 -23.94 48.95
C ASN A 155 -0.46 -24.61 49.76
N GLN A 156 0.82 -24.40 49.41
CA GLN A 156 1.95 -24.89 50.21
C GLN A 156 1.95 -24.33 51.63
N ARG A 157 1.65 -23.02 51.80
CA ARG A 157 1.54 -22.42 53.14
C ARG A 157 0.40 -23.03 53.96
N LYS A 158 -0.76 -23.31 53.35
CA LYS A 158 -1.88 -23.97 54.05
C LYS A 158 -1.54 -25.39 54.48
N LEU A 159 -0.88 -26.16 53.61
CA LEU A 159 -0.46 -27.53 53.92
C LEU A 159 0.58 -27.58 55.05
N ASN A 160 1.54 -26.64 55.05
CA ASN A 160 2.58 -26.57 56.07
C ASN A 160 2.10 -25.95 57.39
N GLY A 161 1.12 -25.04 57.35
CA GLY A 161 0.53 -24.40 58.53
C GLY A 161 -0.56 -25.23 59.24
N GLY A 162 -1.10 -26.27 58.59
CA GLY A 162 -2.05 -27.22 59.19
C GLY A 162 -1.41 -28.37 59.97
N GLY A 163 -0.07 -28.40 60.06
CA GLY A 163 0.72 -29.48 60.66
C GLY A 163 1.38 -29.13 61.99
N GLN A 164 0.69 -28.39 62.88
CA GLN A 164 1.11 -28.26 64.27
C GLN A 164 -0.03 -28.74 65.19
N PRO A 165 0.19 -29.77 66.02
CA PRO A 165 -0.77 -30.19 67.05
C PRO A 165 -0.94 -29.13 68.14
#